data_AF-A0A956FF99-F1
#
_entry.id   AF-A0A956FF99-F1
#
_cell.length_a   1.000
_cell.length_b   1.000
_cell.length_c   1.000
_cell.angle_alpha   90.00
_cell.angle_beta   90.00
_cell.angle_gamma   90.00
#
_symmetry.space_group_name_H-M   'P 1'
#
loop_
_entity.id
_entity.type
_entity.pdbx_description
1 polymer ?
#
loop_
_entity_poly.entity_id
_entity_poly.type
_entity_poly.pdbx_seq_one_letter_code
_entity_poly.pdbx_strand_id
1 'polypeptide(L)'
;MRNWGIEAWAAGLGLGLLASACTVDPRDETTTFQMPPSTSLSTDDGPAETTSSGSTAADSLDDDTGGKLDTPDDPGQGCQYVDFLFVIDNSASMQTYQLALTEQFPEFITAMYDALPPGIDVHVGLTTTDFDPSCDASESTANCQSTATLPEVEAHYCQPEISPKQGNGAQGRLFEWAGQTYFEGSSNDDPAALSAWFSDAAVAAGEEGCSFEMPVAAAAYATNLINAPTNDGFLRDAGGLLIVFFLTDEPDKSPESAMNVYRPMVLDAKQECGGEVCVFVGGLVPTCIQDVNQKLWQFMNMFSDGEPIWGDIEQTDQYSAVFGDALAGAIAEACANVPIP
;
A
#
# COMPACT_ATOMS: atom_id res chain seq x y z
N MET A 1 -5.72 -52.03 15.94
CA MET A 1 -4.45 -51.27 16.08
C MET A 1 -3.57 -51.58 14.88
N ARG A 2 -3.68 -50.80 13.81
CA ARG A 2 -2.79 -50.83 12.65
C ARG A 2 -2.38 -49.39 12.37
N ASN A 3 -1.10 -49.12 12.57
CA ASN A 3 -0.46 -47.83 12.40
C ASN A 3 -0.35 -47.54 10.89
N TRP A 4 -0.84 -46.41 10.42
CA TRP A 4 -0.58 -45.91 9.06
C TRP A 4 0.44 -44.78 9.21
N GLY A 5 1.67 -45.05 8.76
CA GLY A 5 2.72 -44.05 8.64
C GLY A 5 2.48 -43.22 7.38
N ILE A 6 2.50 -41.90 7.54
CA ILE A 6 2.44 -40.92 6.46
C ILE A 6 3.88 -40.77 5.95
N GLU A 7 4.14 -41.18 4.71
CA GLU A 7 5.39 -40.88 4.01
C GLU A 7 5.32 -39.46 3.45
N ALA A 8 6.06 -38.55 4.08
CA ALA A 8 6.29 -37.20 3.56
C ALA A 8 7.29 -37.27 2.40
N TRP A 9 6.86 -36.85 1.21
CA TRP A 9 7.75 -36.61 0.08
C TRP A 9 8.48 -35.28 0.32
N ALA A 10 9.74 -35.36 0.73
CA ALA A 10 10.65 -34.22 0.72
C ALA A 10 11.10 -33.96 -0.72
N ALA A 11 10.58 -32.91 -1.34
CA ALA A 11 11.17 -32.32 -2.54
C ALA A 11 12.44 -31.59 -2.11
N GLY A 12 13.61 -32.14 -2.46
CA GLY A 12 14.90 -31.52 -2.20
C GLY A 12 15.10 -30.30 -3.07
N LEU A 13 15.05 -29.11 -2.46
CA LEU A 13 15.54 -27.86 -3.04
C LEU A 13 17.07 -27.91 -3.11
N GLY A 14 17.59 -27.52 -4.28
CA GLY A 14 19.02 -27.36 -4.53
C GLY A 14 19.58 -26.24 -3.67
N LEU A 15 20.17 -26.60 -2.53
CA LEU A 15 20.99 -25.72 -1.72
C LEU A 15 22.34 -25.53 -2.45
N GLY A 16 22.46 -24.50 -3.26
CA GLY A 16 23.69 -24.20 -4.00
C GLY A 16 23.90 -22.71 -4.21
N LEU A 17 24.74 -22.10 -3.36
CA LEU A 17 25.43 -20.82 -3.58
C LEU A 17 24.64 -19.48 -3.53
N LEU A 18 23.68 -19.29 -2.61
CA LEU A 18 23.03 -17.98 -2.40
C LEU A 18 23.42 -17.25 -1.09
N ALA A 19 24.30 -17.82 -0.27
CA ALA A 19 24.56 -17.30 1.08
C ALA A 19 25.50 -16.07 1.16
N SER A 20 26.05 -15.55 0.05
CA SER A 20 27.12 -14.52 0.13
C SER A 20 26.63 -13.08 0.07
N ALA A 21 25.47 -12.78 -0.51
CA ALA A 21 24.95 -11.42 -0.62
C ALA A 21 24.27 -10.94 0.68
N CYS A 22 23.60 -11.87 1.37
CA CYS A 22 22.85 -11.60 2.60
C CYS A 22 23.70 -11.35 3.87
N THR A 23 25.03 -11.41 3.79
CA THR A 23 25.92 -11.36 4.98
C THR A 23 26.52 -9.98 5.26
N VAL A 24 26.11 -8.95 4.52
CA VAL A 24 26.57 -7.58 4.77
C VAL A 24 25.82 -6.96 5.94
N ASP A 25 26.47 -6.06 6.68
CA ASP A 25 25.85 -5.35 7.80
C ASP A 25 24.66 -4.49 7.29
N PRO A 26 23.62 -4.28 8.12
CA PRO A 26 22.49 -3.43 7.78
C PRO A 26 22.97 -2.04 7.35
N ARG A 27 22.39 -1.48 6.28
CA ARG A 27 22.58 -0.06 5.95
C ARG A 27 22.00 0.81 7.06
N ASP A 28 22.78 1.81 7.48
CA ASP A 28 22.35 2.80 8.47
C ASP A 28 21.52 3.87 7.75
N GLU A 29 20.22 3.60 7.58
CA GLU A 29 19.28 4.54 6.97
C GLU A 29 18.86 5.58 8.00
N THR A 30 19.83 6.38 8.46
CA THR A 30 19.56 7.56 9.29
C THR A 30 19.09 8.71 8.41
N THR A 31 17.79 8.96 8.45
CA THR A 31 17.10 10.09 7.81
C THR A 31 17.79 11.43 8.10
N THR A 32 18.51 12.00 7.12
CA THR A 32 18.76 13.45 7.10
C THR A 32 17.81 14.09 6.09
N PHE A 33 16.54 14.18 6.46
CA PHE A 33 15.55 14.90 5.66
C PHE A 33 15.82 16.41 5.77
N GLN A 34 16.09 17.07 4.63
CA GLN A 34 16.21 18.51 4.57
C GLN A 34 15.00 19.05 3.80
N MET A 35 13.93 19.38 4.54
CA MET A 35 12.75 20.06 3.96
C MET A 35 13.20 21.25 3.10
N PRO A 36 12.72 21.37 1.85
CA PRO A 36 12.83 22.65 1.14
C PRO A 36 12.09 23.73 1.95
N PRO A 37 12.61 24.96 2.04
CA PRO A 37 12.04 25.99 2.89
C PRO A 37 10.61 26.32 2.42
N SER A 38 9.65 26.18 3.34
CA SER A 38 8.28 26.61 3.16
C SER A 38 8.25 28.09 2.80
N THR A 39 7.74 28.43 1.61
CA THR A 39 7.43 29.81 1.28
C THR A 39 6.14 30.19 2.01
N SER A 40 6.29 30.91 3.12
CA SER A 40 5.17 31.49 3.84
C SER A 40 4.45 32.51 2.95
N LEU A 41 3.22 32.19 2.52
CA LEU A 41 2.29 33.19 2.00
C LEU A 41 1.84 34.10 3.15
N SER A 42 2.32 35.35 3.12
CA SER A 42 1.88 36.39 4.04
C SER A 42 0.43 36.77 3.76
N THR A 43 -0.44 36.56 4.75
CA THR A 43 -1.77 37.15 4.83
C THR A 43 -1.64 38.60 5.30
N ASP A 44 -2.11 39.55 4.49
CA ASP A 44 -2.30 40.96 4.87
C ASP A 44 -3.81 41.26 4.97
N ASP A 45 -4.18 41.97 6.03
CA ASP A 45 -5.53 42.03 6.59
C ASP A 45 -6.15 43.43 6.42
N GLY A 46 -7.24 43.52 5.64
CA GLY A 46 -8.32 44.52 5.69
C GLY A 46 -8.02 46.02 5.49
N PRO A 47 -9.03 46.93 5.52
CA PRO A 47 -10.46 46.70 5.80
C PRO A 47 -11.46 47.48 4.88
N ALA A 48 -12.77 47.19 5.00
CA ALA A 48 -13.84 48.22 5.10
C ALA A 48 -15.24 47.60 5.30
N GLU A 49 -15.95 48.12 6.30
CA GLU A 49 -17.38 47.92 6.59
C GLU A 49 -18.30 48.45 5.47
N THR A 50 -19.57 48.00 5.40
CA THR A 50 -20.76 48.78 5.83
C THR A 50 -22.09 48.01 5.61
N THR A 51 -22.82 47.87 6.70
CA THR A 51 -24.25 47.60 7.02
C THR A 51 -25.37 47.40 5.96
N SER A 52 -26.29 46.48 6.34
CA SER A 52 -27.75 46.67 6.57
C SER A 52 -28.82 46.25 5.53
N SER A 53 -29.71 45.38 6.04
CA SER A 53 -31.18 45.30 5.90
C SER A 53 -31.82 44.55 4.72
N GLY A 54 -32.62 43.52 5.09
CA GLY A 54 -34.07 43.66 4.93
C GLY A 54 -34.84 42.58 4.15
N SER A 55 -35.58 41.77 4.92
CA SER A 55 -36.95 41.28 4.65
C SER A 55 -37.18 39.90 4.00
N THR A 56 -38.02 39.17 4.74
CA THR A 56 -38.76 37.93 4.51
C THR A 56 -39.79 38.00 3.36
N ALA A 57 -40.03 36.89 2.67
CA ALA A 57 -41.25 36.05 2.79
C ALA A 57 -41.51 35.19 1.54
N ALA A 58 -41.76 33.89 1.79
CA ALA A 58 -42.69 32.94 1.14
C ALA A 58 -42.84 32.89 -0.40
N ASP A 59 -42.71 31.70 -1.00
CA ASP A 59 -43.87 30.82 -1.26
C ASP A 59 -43.43 29.41 -1.70
N SER A 60 -44.28 28.46 -1.35
CA SER A 60 -44.33 27.02 -1.57
C SER A 60 -44.42 26.57 -3.03
N LEU A 61 -44.03 25.32 -3.32
CA LEU A 61 -44.90 24.26 -3.86
C LEU A 61 -44.15 22.92 -3.98
N ASP A 62 -44.89 21.88 -3.60
CA ASP A 62 -44.64 20.44 -3.58
C ASP A 62 -44.74 19.85 -5.01
N ASP A 63 -43.86 18.93 -5.40
CA ASP A 63 -44.23 17.78 -6.26
C ASP A 63 -43.18 16.66 -6.17
N ASP A 64 -43.72 15.45 -6.07
CA ASP A 64 -43.15 14.19 -5.65
C ASP A 64 -42.62 13.40 -6.88
N THR A 65 -42.03 12.23 -6.63
CA THR A 65 -41.61 11.17 -7.58
C THR A 65 -40.21 11.25 -8.21
N GLY A 66 -39.22 10.76 -7.45
CA GLY A 66 -38.00 10.17 -7.98
C GLY A 66 -37.53 9.05 -7.06
N GLY A 67 -37.74 7.80 -7.49
CA GLY A 67 -37.67 6.61 -6.64
C GLY A 67 -36.38 6.46 -5.84
N LYS A 68 -36.53 6.42 -4.51
CA LYS A 68 -35.64 5.64 -3.64
C LYS A 68 -35.78 4.18 -4.08
N LEU A 69 -34.77 3.68 -4.77
CA LEU A 69 -34.56 2.26 -4.91
C LEU A 69 -34.14 1.78 -3.52
N ASP A 70 -35.12 1.31 -2.75
CA ASP A 70 -34.91 0.55 -1.54
C ASP A 70 -34.21 -0.76 -1.93
N THR A 71 -32.88 -0.75 -2.03
CA THR A 71 -32.09 -1.95 -1.83
C THR A 71 -32.27 -2.34 -0.36
N PRO A 72 -32.61 -3.60 -0.05
CA PRO A 72 -32.62 -4.04 1.34
C PRO A 72 -31.22 -3.80 1.90
N ASP A 73 -31.10 -2.98 2.95
CA ASP A 73 -30.01 -3.11 3.90
C ASP A 73 -30.02 -4.59 4.33
N ASP A 74 -29.12 -5.39 3.78
CA ASP A 74 -28.78 -6.68 4.37
C ASP A 74 -27.94 -6.33 5.60
N PRO A 75 -28.45 -6.53 6.83
CA PRO A 75 -27.78 -6.07 8.05
C PRO A 75 -26.60 -6.98 8.44
N GLY A 76 -25.85 -7.49 7.45
CA GLY A 76 -24.85 -8.52 7.63
C GLY A 76 -23.91 -8.74 6.44
N GLN A 77 -23.50 -7.69 5.74
CA GLN A 77 -22.36 -7.76 4.81
C GLN A 77 -21.50 -6.52 5.03
N GLY A 78 -20.17 -6.68 5.07
CA GLY A 78 -19.27 -5.56 5.32
C GLY A 78 -18.06 -5.92 6.16
N CYS A 79 -16.95 -5.28 5.86
CA CYS A 79 -15.74 -5.35 6.66
C CYS A 79 -15.96 -4.70 8.03
N GLN A 80 -15.28 -5.21 9.06
CA GLN A 80 -15.17 -4.61 10.38
C GLN A 80 -13.87 -3.81 10.51
N TYR A 81 -12.88 -4.19 9.69
CA TYR A 81 -11.52 -3.69 9.75
C TYR A 81 -11.05 -3.37 8.32
N VAL A 82 -10.23 -2.33 8.19
CA VAL A 82 -9.51 -2.04 6.95
C VAL A 82 -8.03 -1.85 7.26
N ASP A 83 -7.17 -2.64 6.62
CA ASP A 83 -5.71 -2.58 6.77
C ASP A 83 -5.11 -2.06 5.46
N PHE A 84 -4.55 -0.86 5.46
CA PHE A 84 -3.81 -0.29 4.33
C PHE A 84 -2.33 -0.59 4.44
N LEU A 85 -1.80 -1.28 3.44
CA LEU A 85 -0.39 -1.47 3.23
C LEU A 85 0.06 -0.63 2.03
N PHE A 86 0.81 0.42 2.29
CA PHE A 86 1.52 1.17 1.25
C PHE A 86 2.87 0.51 0.96
N VAL A 87 3.08 0.12 -0.28
CA VAL A 87 4.35 -0.46 -0.75
C VAL A 87 5.04 0.60 -1.59
N ILE A 88 6.02 1.27 -0.99
CA ILE A 88 6.63 2.48 -1.52
C ILE A 88 8.03 2.15 -2.02
N ASP A 89 8.25 2.38 -3.31
CA ASP A 89 9.57 2.45 -3.90
C ASP A 89 10.38 3.56 -3.24
N ASN A 90 11.55 3.21 -2.74
CA ASN A 90 12.47 4.11 -2.07
C ASN A 90 13.75 4.34 -2.88
N SER A 91 13.73 4.10 -4.19
CA SER A 91 14.82 4.46 -5.09
C SER A 91 14.98 5.99 -5.24
N ALA A 92 16.14 6.40 -5.75
CA ALA A 92 16.53 7.80 -5.91
C ALA A 92 15.59 8.65 -6.81
N SER A 93 14.74 8.04 -7.63
CA SER A 93 13.78 8.76 -8.50
C SER A 93 12.50 9.15 -7.77
N MET A 94 12.23 8.56 -6.60
CA MET A 94 10.89 8.55 -6.01
C MET A 94 10.47 9.83 -5.29
N GLN A 95 11.41 10.72 -4.95
CA GLN A 95 11.14 11.92 -4.16
C GLN A 95 9.99 12.77 -4.73
N THR A 96 9.94 12.98 -6.04
CA THR A 96 8.88 13.81 -6.65
C THR A 96 7.51 13.16 -6.49
N TYR A 97 7.43 11.84 -6.63
CA TYR A 97 6.18 11.09 -6.56
C TYR A 97 5.69 10.91 -5.12
N GLN A 98 6.61 10.70 -4.17
CA GLN A 98 6.29 10.69 -2.74
C GLN A 98 5.73 12.04 -2.30
N LEU A 99 6.37 13.16 -2.67
CA LEU A 99 5.86 14.50 -2.36
C LEU A 99 4.46 14.73 -2.96
N ALA A 100 4.26 14.37 -4.23
CA ALA A 100 2.95 14.48 -4.87
C ALA A 100 1.88 13.62 -4.17
N LEU A 101 2.21 12.39 -3.76
CA LEU A 101 1.30 11.54 -2.99
C LEU A 101 0.94 12.19 -1.65
N THR A 102 1.92 12.72 -0.92
CA THR A 102 1.67 13.36 0.39
C THR A 102 0.83 14.63 0.30
N GLU A 103 0.83 15.31 -0.84
CA GLU A 103 -0.03 16.47 -1.09
C GLU A 103 -1.50 16.05 -1.26
N GLN A 104 -1.75 14.91 -1.89
CA GLN A 104 -3.12 14.40 -2.14
C GLN A 104 -3.66 13.54 -0.99
N PHE A 105 -2.79 12.97 -0.16
CA PHE A 105 -3.16 12.02 0.88
C PHE A 105 -4.24 12.52 1.88
N PRO A 106 -4.23 13.80 2.31
CA PRO A 106 -5.29 14.30 3.20
C PRO A 106 -6.69 14.24 2.59
N GLU A 107 -6.82 14.56 1.30
CA GLU A 107 -8.10 14.49 0.59
C GLU A 107 -8.53 13.03 0.41
N PHE A 108 -7.60 12.14 0.07
CA PHE A 108 -7.85 10.71 -0.03
C PHE A 108 -8.42 10.11 1.26
N ILE A 109 -7.75 10.31 2.39
CA ILE A 109 -8.18 9.74 3.67
C ILE A 109 -9.53 10.31 4.10
N THR A 110 -9.78 11.59 3.82
CA THR A 110 -11.10 12.20 4.06
C THR A 110 -12.18 11.48 3.24
N ALA A 111 -11.98 11.36 1.93
CA ALA A 111 -12.93 10.67 1.05
C ALA A 111 -13.13 9.19 1.45
N MET A 112 -12.06 8.52 1.87
CA MET A 112 -12.09 7.14 2.33
C MET A 112 -12.88 6.97 3.63
N TYR A 113 -12.65 7.82 4.64
CA TYR A 113 -13.42 7.79 5.88
C TYR A 113 -14.89 8.06 5.63
N ASP A 114 -15.20 9.01 4.74
CA ASP A 114 -16.58 9.33 4.34
C ASP A 114 -17.27 8.19 3.57
N ALA A 115 -16.50 7.41 2.80
CA ALA A 115 -17.02 6.29 2.01
C ALA A 115 -17.20 5.00 2.83
N LEU A 116 -16.41 4.81 3.89
CA LEU A 116 -16.50 3.64 4.77
C LEU A 116 -17.71 3.72 5.70
N PRO A 117 -18.25 2.57 6.15
CA PRO A 117 -19.21 2.56 7.24
C PRO A 117 -18.68 3.30 8.49
N PRO A 118 -19.56 3.90 9.32
CA PRO A 118 -19.15 4.55 10.54
C PRO A 118 -18.54 3.55 11.55
N GLY A 119 -17.39 3.89 12.11
CA GLY A 119 -16.76 3.11 13.18
C GLY A 119 -15.98 1.89 12.72
N ILE A 120 -15.52 1.87 11.47
CA ILE A 120 -14.57 0.88 10.97
C ILE A 120 -13.19 1.21 11.53
N ASP A 121 -12.53 0.22 12.15
CA ASP A 121 -11.17 0.44 12.64
C ASP A 121 -10.18 0.30 11.47
N VAL A 122 -9.29 1.27 11.34
CA VAL A 122 -8.34 1.41 10.23
C VAL A 122 -6.92 1.26 10.74
N HIS A 123 -6.14 0.40 10.09
CA HIS A 123 -4.69 0.34 10.24
C HIS A 123 -4.04 0.87 8.97
N VAL A 124 -3.00 1.68 9.09
CA VAL A 124 -2.20 2.16 7.95
C VAL A 124 -0.73 1.92 8.22
N GLY A 125 -0.13 1.03 7.44
CA GLY A 125 1.29 0.72 7.45
C GLY A 125 1.93 1.03 6.11
N LEU A 126 3.24 1.21 6.12
CA LEU A 126 4.02 1.32 4.89
C LEU A 126 5.26 0.42 4.97
N THR A 127 5.69 -0.11 3.84
CA THR A 127 6.93 -0.88 3.67
C THR A 127 7.65 -0.36 2.42
N THR A 128 8.96 -0.54 2.36
CA THR A 128 9.75 -0.20 1.19
C THR A 128 10.01 -1.42 0.33
N THR A 129 10.48 -1.21 -0.90
CA THR A 129 10.66 -2.27 -1.89
C THR A 129 12.07 -2.86 -1.90
N ASP A 130 12.88 -2.48 -0.93
CA ASP A 130 14.28 -2.86 -0.84
C ASP A 130 14.49 -4.25 -0.22
N PHE A 131 15.25 -5.07 -0.93
CA PHE A 131 15.71 -6.39 -0.49
C PHE A 131 17.22 -6.55 -0.63
N ASP A 132 17.93 -5.53 -1.13
CA ASP A 132 19.36 -5.57 -1.35
C ASP A 132 20.10 -4.92 -0.16
N PRO A 133 20.80 -5.71 0.66
CA PRO A 133 21.50 -5.15 1.79
C PRO A 133 22.79 -4.41 1.38
N SER A 134 23.34 -4.63 0.17
CA SER A 134 24.60 -4.01 -0.25
C SER A 134 24.43 -2.70 -1.01
N CYS A 135 23.38 -2.55 -1.84
CA CYS A 135 23.20 -1.38 -2.71
C CYS A 135 24.44 -1.06 -3.56
N ASP A 136 25.29 -2.05 -3.82
CA ASP A 136 26.61 -1.87 -4.44
C ASP A 136 26.58 -1.99 -5.97
N ALA A 137 25.40 -2.27 -6.53
CA ALA A 137 25.13 -2.29 -7.96
C ALA A 137 23.95 -1.37 -8.31
N SER A 138 24.03 -0.80 -9.51
CA SER A 138 22.92 -0.11 -10.14
C SER A 138 22.34 -1.03 -11.21
N GLU A 139 21.03 -1.25 -11.14
CA GLU A 139 20.25 -1.92 -12.17
C GLU A 139 19.95 -0.95 -13.32
N SER A 140 19.67 -1.49 -14.50
CA SER A 140 19.17 -0.71 -15.64
C SER A 140 17.90 -1.36 -16.17
N THR A 141 16.88 -0.54 -16.39
CA THR A 141 15.62 -1.00 -16.96
C THR A 141 15.53 -0.67 -18.45
N ALA A 142 14.79 -1.46 -19.20
CA ALA A 142 14.45 -1.17 -20.60
C ALA A 142 13.01 -1.61 -20.89
N ASN A 143 12.19 -0.68 -21.37
CA ASN A 143 10.75 -0.91 -21.61
C ASN A 143 10.04 -1.52 -20.38
N CYS A 144 10.33 -0.99 -19.19
CA CYS A 144 9.72 -1.43 -17.93
C CYS A 144 9.92 -2.92 -17.67
N GLN A 145 11.13 -3.37 -17.98
CA GLN A 145 11.66 -4.65 -17.56
C GLN A 145 13.10 -4.46 -17.10
N SER A 146 13.49 -5.25 -16.12
CA SER A 146 14.88 -5.36 -15.73
C SER A 146 15.73 -5.86 -16.90
N THR A 147 16.92 -5.29 -17.09
CA THR A 147 17.90 -5.83 -18.04
C THR A 147 18.86 -6.82 -17.39
N ALA A 148 18.84 -6.91 -16.05
CA ALA A 148 19.60 -7.86 -15.28
C ALA A 148 19.17 -9.31 -15.57
N THR A 149 20.11 -10.23 -15.45
CA THR A 149 19.79 -11.67 -15.54
C THR A 149 19.15 -12.15 -14.24
N LEU A 150 18.36 -13.23 -14.26
CA LEU A 150 17.80 -13.78 -13.02
C LEU A 150 18.87 -14.08 -11.95
N PRO A 151 20.05 -14.68 -12.28
CA PRO A 151 21.10 -14.86 -11.29
C PRO A 151 21.67 -13.56 -10.70
N GLU A 152 21.60 -12.46 -11.45
CA GLU A 152 22.02 -11.13 -10.97
C GLU A 152 20.96 -10.56 -10.03
N VAL A 153 19.68 -10.61 -10.40
CA VAL A 153 18.57 -10.25 -9.49
C VAL A 153 18.63 -11.07 -8.20
N GLU A 154 18.84 -12.38 -8.28
CA GLU A 154 18.98 -13.27 -7.11
C GLU A 154 20.19 -12.91 -6.24
N ALA A 155 21.25 -12.33 -6.81
CA ALA A 155 22.40 -11.86 -6.04
C ALA A 155 22.12 -10.58 -5.25
N HIS A 156 21.09 -9.82 -5.62
CA HIS A 156 20.62 -8.61 -4.93
C HIS A 156 19.32 -8.85 -4.15
N TYR A 157 18.93 -10.11 -3.99
CA TYR A 157 17.73 -10.48 -3.25
C TYR A 157 18.09 -11.18 -1.95
N CYS A 158 17.79 -10.52 -0.84
CA CYS A 158 17.89 -11.15 0.46
C CYS A 158 16.53 -11.27 1.15
N GLN A 159 16.09 -12.50 1.43
CA GLN A 159 14.86 -12.77 2.16
C GLN A 159 14.99 -12.42 3.66
N PRO A 160 13.90 -12.03 4.34
CA PRO A 160 13.92 -11.67 5.76
C PRO A 160 14.36 -12.82 6.68
N GLU A 161 14.15 -14.08 6.29
CA GLU A 161 14.65 -15.28 7.00
C GLU A 161 16.18 -15.32 7.07
N ILE A 162 16.85 -14.80 6.04
CA ILE A 162 18.29 -14.93 5.84
C ILE A 162 19.03 -13.73 6.43
N SER A 163 18.49 -12.52 6.23
CA SER A 163 18.99 -11.30 6.86
C SER A 163 17.83 -10.56 7.53
N PRO A 164 17.60 -10.77 8.84
CA PRO A 164 16.48 -10.16 9.56
C PRO A 164 16.73 -8.70 9.95
N LYS A 165 17.79 -8.08 9.41
CA LYS A 165 18.24 -6.73 9.77
C LYS A 165 18.63 -5.96 8.50
N GLN A 166 17.68 -5.69 7.62
CA GLN A 166 17.86 -4.58 6.68
C GLN A 166 17.31 -3.28 7.29
N GLY A 167 17.47 -2.18 6.55
CA GLY A 167 17.00 -0.85 6.91
C GLY A 167 15.52 -0.80 7.27
N ASN A 168 15.10 0.33 7.81
CA ASN A 168 13.72 0.57 8.20
C ASN A 168 12.78 0.38 6.99
N GLY A 169 11.69 -0.38 7.15
CA GLY A 169 10.75 -0.64 6.05
C GLY A 169 11.15 -1.73 5.04
N ALA A 170 12.41 -2.19 5.02
CA ALA A 170 12.90 -3.13 4.00
C ALA A 170 12.39 -4.57 4.19
N GLN A 171 12.43 -5.36 3.12
CA GLN A 171 12.07 -6.78 3.08
C GLN A 171 10.65 -7.09 3.58
N GLY A 172 9.70 -6.19 3.34
CA GLY A 172 8.32 -6.31 3.82
C GLY A 172 8.14 -5.98 5.30
N ARG A 173 9.17 -5.53 6.03
CA ARG A 173 8.95 -5.00 7.38
C ARG A 173 8.24 -3.66 7.29
N LEU A 174 7.35 -3.39 8.23
CA LEU A 174 6.72 -2.09 8.31
C LEU A 174 7.74 -1.03 8.74
N PHE A 175 7.68 0.12 8.11
CA PHE A 175 8.51 1.26 8.40
C PHE A 175 8.08 1.89 9.72
N GLU A 176 9.01 1.95 10.68
CA GLU A 176 8.80 2.60 11.95
C GLU A 176 8.94 4.12 11.80
N TRP A 177 7.89 4.86 12.13
CA TRP A 177 7.90 6.32 12.19
C TRP A 177 7.24 6.81 13.46
N ALA A 178 7.88 7.78 14.13
CA ALA A 178 7.40 8.32 15.41
C ALA A 178 7.14 7.27 16.51
N GLY A 179 7.87 6.15 16.48
CA GLY A 179 7.78 5.07 17.48
C GLY A 179 6.63 4.09 17.26
N GLN A 180 6.03 4.08 16.06
CA GLN A 180 4.99 3.14 15.65
C GLN A 180 5.30 2.59 14.24
N THR A 181 5.00 1.32 13.99
CA THR A 181 5.17 0.67 12.68
C THR A 181 3.93 0.77 11.79
N TYR A 182 2.77 1.07 12.39
CA TYR A 182 1.55 1.40 11.68
C TYR A 182 0.72 2.38 12.51
N PHE A 183 -0.18 3.11 11.86
CA PHE A 183 -1.16 3.98 12.49
C PHE A 183 -2.46 3.21 12.77
N GLU A 184 -3.02 3.39 13.96
CA GLU A 184 -4.33 2.85 14.35
C GLU A 184 -5.32 4.01 14.50
N GLY A 185 -6.50 3.88 13.89
CA GLY A 185 -7.59 4.85 14.02
C GLY A 185 -8.95 4.24 13.66
N SER A 186 -9.97 5.08 13.57
CA SER A 186 -11.33 4.71 13.16
C SER A 186 -11.84 5.65 12.07
N SER A 187 -12.74 5.18 11.21
CA SER A 187 -13.44 6.03 10.23
C SER A 187 -14.29 7.15 10.85
N ASN A 188 -14.52 7.11 12.17
CA ASN A 188 -15.18 8.19 12.92
C ASN A 188 -14.20 9.26 13.44
N ASP A 189 -12.90 9.01 13.38
CA ASP A 189 -11.89 9.92 13.91
C ASP A 189 -11.61 11.08 12.93
N ASP A 190 -10.96 12.13 13.44
CA ASP A 190 -10.40 13.19 12.61
C ASP A 190 -9.22 12.64 11.77
N PRO A 191 -9.29 12.65 10.44
CA PRO A 191 -8.25 12.09 9.58
C PRO A 191 -6.92 12.88 9.60
N ALA A 192 -6.89 14.06 10.23
CA ALA A 192 -5.70 14.91 10.26
C ALA A 192 -4.48 14.24 10.91
N ALA A 193 -4.69 13.42 11.95
CA ALA A 193 -3.61 12.73 12.64
C ALA A 193 -2.96 11.65 11.76
N LEU A 194 -3.79 10.85 11.07
CA LEU A 194 -3.33 9.86 10.10
C LEU A 194 -2.63 10.54 8.92
N SER A 195 -3.21 11.63 8.41
CA SER A 195 -2.64 12.39 7.30
C SER A 195 -1.25 12.93 7.63
N ALA A 196 -1.09 13.54 8.80
CA ALA A 196 0.21 14.04 9.24
C ALA A 196 1.24 12.91 9.43
N TRP A 197 0.84 11.82 10.09
CA TRP A 197 1.74 10.68 10.30
C TRP A 197 2.19 10.05 8.99
N PHE A 198 1.26 9.76 8.08
CA PHE A 198 1.57 9.11 6.82
C PHE A 198 2.43 10.01 5.93
N SER A 199 2.09 11.29 5.80
CA SER A 199 2.87 12.19 4.95
C SER A 199 4.32 12.31 5.43
N ASP A 200 4.53 12.42 6.75
CA ASP A 200 5.89 12.44 7.30
C ASP A 200 6.60 11.09 7.12
N ALA A 201 5.91 9.97 7.32
CA ALA A 201 6.47 8.63 7.20
C ALA A 201 6.81 8.25 5.74
N ALA A 202 5.95 8.57 4.77
CA ALA A 202 6.16 8.31 3.35
C ALA A 202 7.34 9.12 2.79
N VAL A 203 7.51 10.35 3.25
CA VAL A 203 8.67 11.18 2.91
C VAL A 203 9.94 10.69 3.61
N ALA A 204 9.83 10.21 4.85
CA ALA A 204 10.95 9.65 5.61
C ALA A 204 11.42 8.29 5.09
N ALA A 205 10.53 7.50 4.48
CA ALA A 205 10.90 6.28 3.75
C ALA A 205 11.94 6.55 2.66
N GLY A 206 11.95 7.78 2.14
CA GLY A 206 13.10 8.37 1.47
C GLY A 206 13.38 7.79 0.10
N GLU A 207 14.58 8.09 -0.37
CA GLU A 207 15.10 7.80 -1.73
C GLU A 207 16.46 7.08 -1.68
N GLU A 208 16.82 6.52 -0.52
CA GLU A 208 18.12 5.87 -0.24
C GLU A 208 18.13 4.36 -0.50
N GLY A 209 17.04 3.83 -1.05
CA GLY A 209 16.87 2.44 -1.43
C GLY A 209 17.71 2.02 -2.64
N CYS A 210 17.81 0.71 -2.83
CA CYS A 210 18.57 0.12 -3.93
C CYS A 210 17.76 0.05 -5.22
N SER A 211 18.41 0.30 -6.36
CA SER A 211 17.79 0.17 -7.70
C SER A 211 17.20 -1.23 -8.04
N PHE A 212 17.45 -2.25 -7.22
CA PHE A 212 16.82 -3.56 -7.35
C PHE A 212 15.47 -3.60 -6.61
N GLU A 213 14.49 -2.82 -7.08
CA GLU A 213 13.19 -2.71 -6.45
C GLU A 213 12.28 -3.94 -6.62
N MET A 214 11.74 -4.44 -5.51
CA MET A 214 10.97 -5.68 -5.43
C MET A 214 9.60 -5.49 -4.75
N PRO A 215 8.71 -4.65 -5.30
CA PRO A 215 7.40 -4.35 -4.72
C PRO A 215 6.54 -5.59 -4.47
N VAL A 216 6.52 -6.56 -5.38
CA VAL A 216 5.67 -7.76 -5.20
C VAL A 216 6.15 -8.61 -4.01
N ALA A 217 7.46 -8.74 -3.83
CA ALA A 217 8.03 -9.40 -2.66
C ALA A 217 7.72 -8.60 -1.39
N ALA A 218 7.89 -7.28 -1.40
CA ALA A 218 7.60 -6.43 -0.23
C ALA A 218 6.15 -6.59 0.25
N ALA A 219 5.19 -6.51 -0.69
CA ALA A 219 3.78 -6.72 -0.41
C ALA A 219 3.51 -8.07 0.25
N ALA A 220 4.07 -9.15 -0.30
CA ALA A 220 3.87 -10.50 0.23
C ALA A 220 4.52 -10.69 1.60
N TYR A 221 5.77 -10.26 1.77
CA TYR A 221 6.51 -10.40 3.02
C TYR A 221 5.94 -9.52 4.14
N ALA A 222 5.27 -8.41 3.81
CA ALA A 222 4.56 -7.62 4.81
C ALA A 222 3.39 -8.35 5.47
N THR A 223 2.82 -9.32 4.76
CA THR A 223 1.73 -10.17 5.27
C THR A 223 2.22 -11.47 5.90
N ASN A 224 3.50 -11.82 5.72
CA ASN A 224 4.05 -13.10 6.14
C ASN A 224 4.47 -13.08 7.61
N LEU A 225 4.16 -14.16 8.33
CA LEU A 225 4.53 -14.34 9.75
C LEU A 225 6.04 -14.28 10.01
N ILE A 226 6.90 -14.40 9.00
CA ILE A 226 8.34 -14.19 9.19
C ILE A 226 8.66 -12.77 9.69
N ASN A 227 7.86 -11.78 9.28
CA ASN A 227 7.98 -10.39 9.73
C ASN A 227 7.11 -10.07 10.95
N ALA A 228 6.50 -11.06 11.60
CA ALA A 228 5.81 -10.90 12.89
C ALA A 228 6.60 -10.05 13.92
N PRO A 229 7.94 -10.19 14.07
CA PRO A 229 8.69 -9.36 15.01
C PRO A 229 8.57 -7.84 14.80
N THR A 230 8.19 -7.37 13.61
CA THR A 230 7.98 -5.94 13.31
C THR A 230 6.53 -5.60 12.92
N ASN A 231 5.81 -6.56 12.32
CA ASN A 231 4.50 -6.33 11.72
C ASN A 231 3.34 -6.86 12.59
N ASP A 232 3.62 -7.55 13.70
CA ASP A 232 2.58 -8.09 14.58
C ASP A 232 1.60 -6.99 15.00
N GLY A 233 0.31 -7.30 14.90
CA GLY A 233 -0.79 -6.37 15.20
C GLY A 233 -1.33 -5.60 14.00
N PHE A 234 -0.56 -5.48 12.91
CA PHE A 234 -0.99 -4.72 11.73
C PHE A 234 -2.18 -5.38 10.99
N LEU A 235 -2.09 -6.67 10.65
CA LEU A 235 -3.14 -7.33 9.87
C LEU A 235 -4.22 -7.94 10.74
N ARG A 236 -5.48 -7.70 10.36
CA ARG A 236 -6.67 -8.31 10.95
C ARG A 236 -7.32 -9.21 9.92
N ASP A 237 -7.33 -10.51 10.17
CA ASP A 237 -7.84 -11.50 9.21
C ASP A 237 -9.38 -11.46 9.15
N ALA A 238 -10.05 -12.13 10.09
CA ALA A 238 -11.51 -12.26 10.12
C ALA A 238 -12.23 -10.90 10.02
N GLY A 239 -13.07 -10.74 8.97
CA GLY A 239 -13.83 -9.52 8.73
C GLY A 239 -12.98 -8.30 8.33
N GLY A 240 -11.69 -8.46 8.05
CA GLY A 240 -10.83 -7.36 7.61
C GLY A 240 -10.66 -7.30 6.10
N LEU A 241 -10.69 -6.11 5.52
CA LEU A 241 -10.22 -5.86 4.16
C LEU A 241 -8.74 -5.45 4.19
N LEU A 242 -7.87 -6.16 3.47
CA LEU A 242 -6.49 -5.74 3.22
C LEU A 242 -6.43 -4.97 1.90
N ILE A 243 -5.90 -3.76 1.93
CA ILE A 243 -5.63 -2.93 0.75
C ILE A 243 -4.13 -2.83 0.58
N VAL A 244 -3.62 -3.32 -0.55
CA VAL A 244 -2.22 -3.16 -0.94
C VAL A 244 -2.15 -2.07 -2.01
N PHE A 245 -1.46 -0.97 -1.70
CA PHE A 245 -1.30 0.16 -2.60
C PHE A 245 0.17 0.34 -2.98
N PHE A 246 0.47 0.18 -4.26
CA PHE A 246 1.84 0.35 -4.78
C PHE A 246 2.10 1.80 -5.19
N LEU A 247 3.29 2.31 -4.87
CA LEU A 247 3.84 3.54 -5.41
C LEU A 247 5.26 3.23 -5.90
N THR A 248 5.45 3.09 -7.21
CA THR A 248 6.76 2.79 -7.81
C THR A 248 6.86 3.35 -9.22
N ASP A 249 8.03 3.88 -9.59
CA ASP A 249 8.33 4.27 -10.97
C ASP A 249 9.19 3.24 -11.72
N GLU A 250 9.41 2.08 -11.11
CA GLU A 250 10.26 1.02 -11.62
C GLU A 250 9.49 -0.30 -11.89
N PRO A 251 10.02 -1.19 -12.75
CA PRO A 251 9.50 -2.53 -12.88
C PRO A 251 9.87 -3.40 -11.68
N ASP A 252 8.97 -4.33 -11.32
CA ASP A 252 9.21 -5.30 -10.26
C ASP A 252 10.33 -6.30 -10.60
N LYS A 253 11.29 -6.43 -9.69
CA LYS A 253 12.44 -7.33 -9.80
C LYS A 253 12.36 -8.49 -8.81
N SER A 254 11.24 -8.69 -8.13
CA SER A 254 11.04 -9.81 -7.21
C SER A 254 11.37 -11.14 -7.91
N PRO A 255 12.33 -11.98 -7.46
CA PRO A 255 12.80 -13.10 -8.28
C PRO A 255 11.82 -14.28 -8.33
N GLU A 256 10.99 -14.46 -7.30
CA GLU A 256 10.11 -15.62 -7.20
C GLU A 256 8.80 -15.44 -7.98
N SER A 257 7.98 -16.50 -7.98
CA SER A 257 6.72 -16.52 -8.73
C SER A 257 5.64 -15.73 -8.01
N ALA A 258 5.09 -14.70 -8.66
CA ALA A 258 3.92 -13.97 -8.17
C ALA A 258 2.74 -14.92 -7.87
N MET A 259 2.44 -15.84 -8.78
CA MET A 259 1.32 -16.78 -8.64
C MET A 259 1.54 -17.87 -7.58
N ASN A 260 2.75 -18.44 -7.51
CA ASN A 260 3.00 -19.64 -6.70
C ASN A 260 3.70 -19.38 -5.37
N VAL A 261 4.20 -18.15 -5.15
CA VAL A 261 4.93 -17.77 -3.93
C VAL A 261 4.26 -16.56 -3.28
N TYR A 262 4.26 -15.41 -3.96
CA TYR A 262 3.85 -14.15 -3.33
C TYR A 262 2.34 -14.04 -3.09
N ARG A 263 1.50 -14.44 -4.07
CA ARG A 263 0.03 -14.44 -3.91
C ARG A 263 -0.41 -15.36 -2.76
N PRO A 264 0.05 -16.62 -2.65
CA PRO A 264 -0.27 -17.47 -1.50
C PRO A 264 0.05 -16.84 -0.15
N MET A 265 1.18 -16.12 0.01
CA MET A 265 1.49 -15.45 1.28
C MET A 265 0.40 -14.44 1.68
N VAL A 266 -0.06 -13.62 0.74
CA VAL A 266 -1.12 -12.63 0.98
C VAL A 266 -2.46 -13.31 1.28
N LEU A 267 -2.80 -14.38 0.53
CA LEU A 267 -4.05 -15.12 0.74
C LEU A 267 -4.07 -15.88 2.07
N ASP A 268 -2.93 -16.44 2.49
CA ASP A 268 -2.79 -17.14 3.76
C ASP A 268 -3.01 -16.19 4.95
N ALA A 269 -2.63 -14.91 4.83
CA ALA A 269 -2.87 -13.90 5.85
C ALA A 269 -4.35 -13.46 5.97
N LYS A 270 -5.19 -13.82 4.99
CA LYS A 270 -6.63 -13.50 4.95
C LYS A 270 -7.52 -14.75 4.92
N GLN A 271 -6.99 -15.88 5.39
CA GLN A 271 -7.66 -17.17 5.27
C GLN A 271 -8.99 -17.22 6.05
N GLU A 272 -9.04 -16.66 7.26
CA GLU A 272 -10.27 -16.62 8.07
C GLU A 272 -11.32 -15.67 7.50
N CYS A 273 -10.90 -14.62 6.80
CA CYS A 273 -11.79 -13.68 6.11
C CYS A 273 -12.48 -14.28 4.88
N GLY A 274 -11.83 -15.23 4.20
CA GLY A 274 -12.29 -15.79 2.92
C GLY A 274 -11.27 -15.70 1.78
N GLY A 275 -10.04 -15.28 2.07
CA GLY A 275 -8.93 -15.21 1.12
C GLY A 275 -9.08 -14.02 0.17
N GLU A 276 -9.22 -14.34 -1.12
CA GLU A 276 -9.10 -13.37 -2.23
C GLU A 276 -10.12 -12.22 -2.14
N VAL A 277 -11.36 -12.50 -1.72
CA VAL A 277 -12.42 -11.49 -1.56
C VAL A 277 -12.07 -10.40 -0.52
N CYS A 278 -11.10 -10.67 0.35
CA CYS A 278 -10.65 -9.76 1.40
C CYS A 278 -9.35 -9.04 1.07
N VAL A 279 -8.91 -9.08 -0.20
CA VAL A 279 -7.70 -8.41 -0.67
C VAL A 279 -8.07 -7.50 -1.83
N PHE A 280 -7.74 -6.22 -1.70
CA PHE A 280 -7.86 -5.22 -2.73
C PHE A 280 -6.46 -4.73 -3.10
N VAL A 281 -6.15 -4.63 -4.40
CA VAL A 281 -4.84 -4.19 -4.86
C VAL A 281 -4.98 -3.06 -5.87
N GLY A 282 -4.21 -2.00 -5.65
CA GLY A 282 -4.14 -0.85 -6.54
C GLY A 282 -2.76 -0.18 -6.49
N GLY A 283 -2.60 0.92 -7.22
CA GLY A 283 -1.35 1.67 -7.15
C GLY A 283 -1.19 2.80 -8.15
N LEU A 284 -0.20 3.64 -7.91
CA LEU A 284 0.36 4.57 -8.89
C LEU A 284 1.63 3.94 -9.44
N VAL A 285 1.56 3.51 -10.70
CA VAL A 285 2.57 2.66 -11.35
C VAL A 285 2.77 3.10 -12.80
N PRO A 286 3.91 2.82 -13.45
CA PRO A 286 4.18 3.31 -14.79
C PRO A 286 3.29 2.64 -15.83
N THR A 287 2.67 3.39 -16.74
CA THR A 287 1.76 2.84 -17.79
C THR A 287 2.37 1.65 -18.56
N CYS A 288 3.67 1.72 -18.84
CA CYS A 288 4.40 0.66 -19.56
C CYS A 288 4.37 -0.71 -18.88
N ILE A 289 4.16 -0.82 -17.55
CA ILE A 289 4.10 -2.14 -16.89
C ILE A 289 2.87 -2.93 -17.34
N GLN A 290 1.78 -2.24 -17.68
CA GLN A 290 0.59 -2.83 -18.28
C GLN A 290 0.90 -3.29 -19.71
N ASP A 291 1.51 -2.42 -20.52
CA ASP A 291 1.81 -2.68 -21.94
C ASP A 291 2.64 -3.95 -22.14
N VAL A 292 3.60 -4.19 -21.24
CA VAL A 292 4.49 -5.36 -21.30
C VAL A 292 4.04 -6.51 -20.41
N ASN A 293 2.88 -6.39 -19.76
CA ASN A 293 2.36 -7.35 -18.78
C ASN A 293 3.42 -7.75 -17.75
N GLN A 294 4.05 -6.76 -17.13
CA GLN A 294 5.13 -6.90 -16.14
C GLN A 294 4.63 -7.66 -14.89
N LYS A 295 5.53 -8.22 -14.07
CA LYS A 295 5.17 -9.01 -12.88
C LYS A 295 4.28 -8.28 -11.88
N LEU A 296 4.53 -7.01 -11.60
CA LEU A 296 3.69 -6.16 -10.76
C LEU A 296 2.27 -6.05 -11.35
N TRP A 297 2.16 -5.77 -12.64
CA TRP A 297 0.86 -5.72 -13.32
C TRP A 297 0.11 -7.05 -13.21
N GLN A 298 0.80 -8.17 -13.46
CA GLN A 298 0.22 -9.50 -13.28
C GLN A 298 -0.26 -9.71 -11.84
N PHE A 299 0.54 -9.34 -10.84
CA PHE A 299 0.21 -9.50 -9.43
C PHE A 299 -1.00 -8.65 -9.02
N MET A 300 -1.07 -7.39 -9.45
CA MET A 300 -2.23 -6.53 -9.19
C MET A 300 -3.54 -7.12 -9.74
N ASN A 301 -3.48 -7.77 -10.91
CA ASN A 301 -4.64 -8.43 -11.54
C ASN A 301 -5.00 -9.80 -10.91
N MET A 302 -4.29 -10.28 -9.89
CA MET A 302 -4.55 -11.58 -9.26
C MET A 302 -5.60 -11.55 -8.13
N PHE A 303 -6.14 -10.37 -7.80
CA PHE A 303 -7.02 -10.16 -6.64
C PHE A 303 -8.31 -9.40 -6.99
N SER A 304 -8.54 -9.09 -8.27
CA SER A 304 -9.70 -8.35 -8.73
C SER A 304 -10.41 -9.10 -9.85
N ASP A 305 -11.75 -9.13 -9.84
CA ASP A 305 -12.57 -9.66 -10.93
C ASP A 305 -12.58 -8.76 -12.19
N GLY A 306 -11.85 -7.63 -12.14
CA GLY A 306 -11.66 -6.66 -13.21
C GLY A 306 -10.24 -6.07 -13.19
N GLU A 307 -10.04 -5.00 -13.96
CA GLU A 307 -8.77 -4.26 -13.93
C GLU A 307 -8.56 -3.63 -12.55
N PRO A 308 -7.36 -3.73 -11.95
CA PRO A 308 -7.07 -3.08 -10.67
C PRO A 308 -7.25 -1.57 -10.79
N ILE A 309 -7.56 -0.89 -9.68
CA ILE A 309 -7.54 0.58 -9.66
C ILE A 309 -6.09 1.03 -9.72
N TRP A 310 -5.72 1.75 -10.77
CA TRP A 310 -4.36 2.25 -10.95
C TRP A 310 -4.33 3.60 -11.66
N GLY A 311 -3.19 4.28 -11.56
CA GLY A 311 -2.89 5.51 -12.28
C GLY A 311 -1.43 5.56 -12.69
N ASP A 312 -1.15 6.33 -13.75
CA ASP A 312 0.23 6.55 -14.17
C ASP A 312 0.95 7.44 -13.14
N ILE A 313 2.00 6.90 -12.53
CA ILE A 313 2.80 7.61 -11.53
C ILE A 313 3.42 8.90 -12.08
N GLU A 314 3.68 8.99 -13.38
CA GLU A 314 4.24 10.20 -13.99
C GLU A 314 3.21 11.34 -14.09
N GLN A 315 1.90 11.04 -13.98
CA GLN A 315 0.81 12.02 -14.06
C GLN A 315 0.44 12.54 -12.66
N THR A 316 1.39 13.21 -12.00
CA THR A 316 1.23 13.69 -10.61
C THR A 316 0.06 14.66 -10.42
N ASP A 317 -0.34 15.38 -11.47
CA ASP A 317 -1.51 16.26 -11.49
C ASP A 317 -2.85 15.51 -11.54
N GLN A 318 -2.82 14.20 -11.78
CA GLN A 318 -3.99 13.33 -11.85
C GLN A 318 -4.10 12.35 -10.67
N TYR A 319 -3.22 12.44 -9.68
CA TYR A 319 -3.25 11.55 -8.52
C TYR A 319 -4.61 11.59 -7.82
N SER A 320 -5.23 12.76 -7.63
CA SER A 320 -6.56 12.87 -7.03
C SER A 320 -7.68 12.23 -7.84
N ALA A 321 -7.51 12.05 -9.16
CA ALA A 321 -8.52 11.38 -9.99
C ALA A 321 -8.56 9.87 -9.74
N VAL A 322 -7.42 9.27 -9.39
CA VAL A 322 -7.28 7.84 -9.11
C VAL A 322 -7.35 7.61 -7.60
N PHE A 323 -6.47 8.28 -6.86
CA PHE A 323 -6.28 8.22 -5.42
C PHE A 323 -7.25 9.11 -4.63
N GLY A 324 -8.37 9.54 -5.22
CA GLY A 324 -9.41 10.32 -4.55
C GLY A 324 -10.71 9.52 -4.39
N ASP A 325 -11.84 10.15 -4.72
CA ASP A 325 -13.19 9.56 -4.58
C ASP A 325 -13.34 8.21 -5.30
N ALA A 326 -12.65 8.00 -6.42
CA ALA A 326 -12.71 6.75 -7.18
C ALA A 326 -12.16 5.56 -6.38
N LEU A 327 -10.95 5.69 -5.82
CA LEU A 327 -10.36 4.67 -4.97
C LEU A 327 -11.15 4.52 -3.67
N ALA A 328 -11.56 5.62 -3.04
CA ALA A 328 -12.39 5.58 -1.83
C ALA A 328 -13.70 4.79 -2.06
N GLY A 329 -14.39 5.03 -3.18
CA GLY A 329 -15.60 4.31 -3.56
C GLY A 329 -15.35 2.82 -3.83
N ALA A 330 -14.27 2.48 -4.55
CA ALA A 330 -13.90 1.10 -4.81
C ALA A 330 -13.56 0.33 -3.52
N ILE A 331 -12.92 1.00 -2.56
CA ILE A 331 -12.62 0.44 -1.23
C ILE A 331 -13.90 0.21 -0.44
N ALA A 332 -14.84 1.16 -0.46
CA ALA A 332 -16.13 0.99 0.20
C ALA A 332 -16.92 -0.19 -0.38
N GLU A 333 -16.91 -0.36 -1.70
CA GLU A 333 -17.50 -1.52 -2.37
C GLU A 333 -16.81 -2.83 -1.98
N ALA A 334 -15.47 -2.85 -1.98
CA ALA A 334 -14.71 -4.02 -1.55
C ALA A 334 -15.00 -4.36 -0.08
N CYS A 335 -15.08 -3.36 0.80
CA CYS A 335 -15.45 -3.54 2.20
C CYS A 335 -16.85 -4.14 2.33
N ALA A 336 -17.83 -3.64 1.58
CA ALA A 336 -19.20 -4.16 1.60
C ALA A 336 -19.28 -5.65 1.19
N ASN A 337 -18.35 -6.12 0.35
CA ASN A 337 -18.29 -7.49 -0.12
C ASN A 337 -17.55 -8.46 0.82
N VAL A 338 -16.91 -7.96 1.89
CA VAL A 338 -16.21 -8.81 2.85
C VAL A 338 -17.21 -9.75 3.56
N PRO A 339 -16.94 -11.08 3.59
CA PRO A 339 -17.78 -12.03 4.31
C PRO A 339 -17.82 -11.75 5.81
N ILE A 340 -18.98 -11.94 6.45
CA ILE A 340 -19.02 -11.99 7.92
C ILE A 340 -18.34 -13.29 8.38
N PRO A 341 -17.52 -13.24 9.44
CA PRO A 341 -17.01 -14.42 10.14
C PRO A 341 -18.07 -15.42 10.61
#